data_AF-A0A919S190-F1
#
_entry.id   AF-A0A919S190-F1
#
_cell.length_a   1.000
_cell.length_b   1.000
_cell.length_c   1.000
_cell.angle_alpha   90.00
_cell.angle_beta   90.00
_cell.angle_gamma   90.00
#
_symmetry.space_group_name_H-M   'P 1'
#
loop_
_entity.id
_entity.type
_entity.pdbx_description
1 polymer ?
#
loop_
_entity_poly.entity_id
_entity_poly.type
_entity_poly.pdbx_seq_one_letter_code
_entity_poly.pdbx_strand_id
1 'polypeptide(L)'
;MAIYRTDWHAVTSYAPTRTFDIILPSPTRIGSQVSLYARSGGGASTVGIKSIRRRNASGSDETIDFGHWLQWPAVRFEDKLISITFAIGNGANQGAGILARMDFFD
;
A
#
# COMPACT_ATOMS: atom_id res chain seq x y z
N MET A 1 12.90 0.42 19.45
CA MET A 1 12.27 -0.18 18.28
C MET A 1 13.20 0.04 17.10
N ALA A 2 13.83 -1.02 16.64
CA ALA A 2 14.75 -1.01 15.51
C ALA A 2 14.06 -1.64 14.29
N ILE A 3 14.44 -1.19 13.10
CA ILE A 3 14.05 -1.86 11.86
C ILE A 3 14.96 -3.06 11.70
N TYR A 4 14.40 -4.27 11.63
CA TYR A 4 15.18 -5.50 11.41
C TYR A 4 15.15 -5.98 9.96
N ARG A 5 14.21 -5.47 9.15
CA ARG A 5 14.07 -5.78 7.73
C ARG A 5 13.35 -4.66 6.99
N THR A 6 13.75 -4.42 5.74
CA THR A 6 13.05 -3.52 4.82
C THR A 6 12.82 -4.23 3.50
N ASP A 7 11.57 -4.23 3.03
CA ASP A 7 11.17 -4.76 1.73
C ASP A 7 10.76 -3.61 0.80
N TRP A 8 11.05 -3.78 -0.50
CA TRP A 8 10.69 -2.84 -1.56
C TRP A 8 9.93 -3.56 -2.66
N HIS A 9 8.86 -2.93 -3.15
CA HIS A 9 8.03 -3.45 -4.22
C HIS A 9 7.78 -2.35 -5.25
N ALA A 10 7.98 -2.67 -6.54
CA ALA A 10 7.75 -1.74 -7.63
C ALA A 10 6.79 -2.36 -8.66
N VAL A 11 5.81 -1.58 -9.09
CA VAL A 11 4.86 -1.97 -10.14
C VAL A 11 4.61 -0.78 -11.06
N THR A 12 4.35 -1.03 -12.34
CA THR A 12 3.85 -0.02 -13.29
C THR A 12 2.53 -0.48 -13.88
N SER A 13 1.64 0.46 -14.19
CA SER A 13 0.37 0.14 -14.86
C SER A 13 -0.19 1.30 -15.66
N TYR A 14 -0.86 0.94 -16.77
CA TYR A 14 -1.73 1.81 -17.56
C TYR A 14 -3.22 1.56 -17.29
N ALA A 15 -3.55 0.59 -16.43
CA ALA A 15 -4.95 0.34 -16.07
C ALA A 15 -5.50 1.51 -15.24
N PRO A 16 -6.81 1.83 -15.36
CA PRO A 16 -7.45 2.88 -14.54
C PRO A 16 -7.27 2.66 -13.04
N THR A 17 -7.25 1.40 -12.61
CA THR A 17 -6.86 1.03 -11.25
C THR A 17 -6.08 -0.27 -11.30
N ARG A 18 -4.94 -0.31 -10.60
CA ARG A 18 -4.16 -1.53 -10.39
C ARG A 18 -3.84 -1.65 -8.91
N THR A 19 -4.12 -2.82 -8.35
CA THR A 19 -3.73 -3.15 -6.98
C THR A 19 -2.70 -4.28 -6.96
N PHE A 20 -1.96 -4.37 -5.87
CA PHE A 20 -1.21 -5.57 -5.50
C PHE A 20 -1.23 -5.73 -3.99
N ASP A 21 -1.32 -6.98 -3.57
CA ASP A 21 -1.50 -7.37 -2.18
C ASP A 21 -0.22 -8.01 -1.66
N ILE A 22 0.23 -7.57 -0.49
CA ILE A 22 1.29 -8.23 0.26
C ILE A 22 0.63 -8.92 1.46
N ILE A 23 0.72 -10.25 1.49
CA ILE A 23 0.21 -11.07 2.59
C ILE A 23 1.40 -11.47 3.47
N LEU A 24 1.26 -11.24 4.77
CA LEU A 24 2.29 -11.55 5.75
C LEU A 24 2.04 -12.93 6.36
N PRO A 25 3.09 -13.69 6.69
CA PRO A 25 2.95 -15.03 7.25
C PRO A 25 2.32 -15.03 8.66
N SER A 26 2.44 -13.92 9.39
CA SER A 26 1.87 -13.71 10.71
C SER A 26 1.53 -12.23 10.96
N PRO A 27 0.67 -11.91 11.93
CA PRO A 27 0.44 -10.54 12.35
C PRO A 27 1.76 -9.87 12.75
N THR A 28 2.14 -8.81 12.04
CA THR A 28 3.47 -8.19 12.16
C THR A 28 3.36 -6.69 12.34
N ARG A 29 4.30 -6.12 13.10
CA ARG A 29 4.46 -4.67 13.24
C ARG A 29 5.24 -4.11 12.05
N ILE A 30 4.60 -3.23 11.28
CA ILE A 30 5.16 -2.68 10.04
C ILE A 30 4.86 -1.18 9.92
N GLY A 31 5.84 -0.45 9.39
CA GLY A 31 5.66 0.88 8.80
C GLY A 31 5.71 0.77 7.29
N SER A 32 4.67 1.23 6.61
CA SER A 32 4.56 1.15 5.15
C SER A 32 4.49 2.55 4.55
N GLN A 33 5.24 2.77 3.48
CA GLN A 33 5.22 3.99 2.70
C GLN A 33 5.10 3.67 1.21
N VAL A 34 4.40 4.52 0.48
CA VAL A 34 4.28 4.43 -0.97
C VAL A 34 4.62 5.77 -1.62
N SER A 35 5.25 5.71 -2.79
CA SER A 35 5.59 6.86 -3.60
C SER A 35 5.31 6.61 -5.08
N LEU A 36 4.94 7.67 -5.79
CA LEU A 36 4.82 7.68 -7.25
C LEU A 36 6.21 7.93 -7.82
N TYR A 37 6.75 7.02 -8.64
CA TYR A 37 8.13 7.14 -9.16
C TYR A 37 8.21 7.26 -10.69
N ALA A 38 7.12 6.99 -11.40
CA ALA A 38 7.05 7.17 -12.85
C ALA A 38 5.63 7.60 -13.24
N ARG A 39 5.51 8.46 -14.25
CA ARG A 39 4.22 8.83 -14.86
C ARG A 39 4.35 9.01 -16.36
N SER A 40 3.30 8.73 -17.10
CA SER A 40 3.18 8.99 -18.53
C SER A 40 1.78 9.50 -18.86
N GLY A 41 1.72 10.48 -19.77
CA GLY A 41 0.52 11.24 -20.11
C GLY A 41 0.38 12.56 -19.35
N GLY A 42 -0.66 13.34 -19.70
CA GLY A 42 -0.91 14.69 -19.15
C GLY A 42 -1.99 14.77 -18.06
N GLY A 43 -2.58 13.65 -17.68
CA GLY A 43 -3.69 13.56 -16.72
C GLY A 43 -3.24 13.22 -15.30
N ALA A 44 -4.21 13.02 -14.42
CA ALA A 44 -3.97 12.67 -13.02
C ALA A 44 -3.59 11.20 -12.85
N SER A 45 -2.55 10.95 -12.06
CA SER A 45 -2.21 9.64 -11.51
C SER A 45 -1.93 9.77 -10.03
N THR A 46 -2.37 8.78 -9.25
CA THR A 46 -2.10 8.66 -7.82
C THR A 46 -1.55 7.29 -7.49
N VAL A 47 -0.93 7.20 -6.31
CA VAL A 47 -0.63 5.94 -5.66
C VAL A 47 -1.01 6.05 -4.19
N GLY A 48 -1.33 4.92 -3.56
CA GLY A 48 -1.70 4.91 -2.16
C GLY A 48 -1.87 3.51 -1.60
N ILE A 49 -2.10 3.44 -0.29
CA ILE A 49 -2.52 2.23 0.39
C ILE A 49 -4.06 2.20 0.33
N LYS A 50 -4.61 1.24 -0.40
CA LYS A 50 -6.07 1.14 -0.61
C LYS A 50 -6.77 0.48 0.58
N SER A 51 -6.17 -0.56 1.13
CA SER A 51 -6.72 -1.25 2.28
C SER A 51 -5.64 -1.98 3.08
N ILE A 52 -5.98 -2.28 4.32
CA ILE A 52 -5.19 -3.15 5.19
C ILE A 52 -6.11 -4.17 5.86
N ARG A 53 -5.55 -5.31 6.22
CA ARG A 53 -6.15 -6.26 7.15
C ARG A 53 -5.25 -6.40 8.36
N ARG A 54 -5.81 -6.25 9.56
CA ARG A 54 -5.06 -6.33 10.82
C ARG A 54 -5.82 -7.12 11.87
N ARG A 55 -5.10 -7.70 12.82
CA ARG A 55 -5.70 -8.36 13.98
C ARG A 55 -6.04 -7.33 15.06
N ASN A 56 -7.29 -7.30 15.49
CA ASN A 56 -7.73 -6.42 16.57
C ASN A 56 -7.41 -7.01 17.96
N ALA A 57 -7.84 -6.31 19.02
CA ALA A 57 -7.62 -6.74 20.40
C ALA A 57 -8.38 -8.03 20.77
N SER A 58 -9.53 -8.28 20.16
CA SER A 58 -10.30 -9.52 20.37
C SER A 58 -9.74 -10.73 19.60
N GLY A 59 -8.67 -10.54 18.83
CA GLY A 59 -8.03 -11.59 18.05
C GLY A 59 -8.72 -11.88 16.70
N SER A 60 -9.76 -11.12 16.34
CA SER A 60 -10.39 -11.21 15.01
C SER A 60 -9.67 -10.31 14.01
N ASP A 61 -9.80 -10.65 12.73
CA ASP A 61 -9.21 -9.88 11.65
C ASP A 61 -10.21 -8.82 11.18
N GLU A 62 -9.75 -7.58 11.10
CA GLU A 62 -10.49 -6.42 10.64
C GLU A 62 -9.86 -5.92 9.33
N THR A 63 -10.70 -5.67 8.33
CA THR A 63 -10.30 -5.01 7.09
C THR A 63 -10.68 -3.53 7.16
N ILE A 64 -9.72 -2.65 6.90
CA ILE A 64 -9.94 -1.22 6.74
C ILE A 64 -9.74 -0.90 5.27
N ASP A 65 -10.83 -0.46 4.61
CA ASP A 65 -10.80 0.08 3.26
C ASP A 65 -10.76 1.62 3.34
N PHE A 66 -9.80 2.24 2.66
CA PHE A 66 -9.62 3.69 2.65
C PHE A 66 -10.45 4.39 1.58
N GLY A 67 -11.30 3.66 0.86
CA GLY A 67 -12.30 4.19 -0.04
C GLY A 67 -11.73 4.68 -1.36
N HIS A 68 -12.07 5.93 -1.72
CA HIS A 68 -11.78 6.50 -3.03
C HIS A 68 -10.28 6.81 -3.20
N TRP A 69 -9.78 6.81 -4.43
CA TRP A 69 -8.35 6.93 -4.72
C TRP A 69 -7.68 8.22 -4.25
N LEU A 70 -8.46 9.28 -4.07
CA LEU A 70 -8.00 10.55 -3.48
C LEU A 70 -7.82 10.51 -1.96
N GLN A 71 -8.33 9.46 -1.30
CA GLN A 71 -8.32 9.30 0.16
C GLN A 71 -7.25 8.29 0.61
N TRP A 72 -6.62 7.57 -0.32
CA TRP A 72 -5.64 6.55 0.03
C TRP A 72 -4.42 7.17 0.72
N PRO A 73 -4.09 6.74 1.96
CA PRO A 73 -2.91 7.24 2.64
C PRO A 73 -1.63 6.78 1.95
N ALA A 74 -0.61 7.65 1.96
CA ALA A 74 0.72 7.33 1.48
C ALA A 74 1.61 6.63 2.52
N VAL A 75 1.25 6.74 3.81
CA VAL A 75 2.03 6.18 4.93
C VAL A 75 1.09 5.58 5.98
N ARG A 76 1.43 4.40 6.52
CA ARG A 76 0.73 3.75 7.63
C ARG A 76 1.70 3.04 8.57
N PHE A 77 1.32 2.96 9.84
CA PHE A 77 1.98 2.13 10.85
C PHE A 77 0.95 1.23 11.49
N GLU A 78 1.22 -0.07 11.55
CA GLU A 78 0.29 -1.06 12.09
C GLU A 78 1.05 -2.06 12.96
N ASP A 79 0.47 -2.42 14.11
CA ASP A 79 1.10 -3.29 15.11
C ASP A 79 0.88 -4.79 14.84
N LYS A 80 -0.23 -5.12 14.16
CA LYS A 80 -0.67 -6.49 13.87
C LYS A 80 -1.19 -6.63 12.45
N LEU A 81 -0.43 -6.11 11.48
CA LEU A 81 -0.78 -6.17 10.07
C LEU A 81 -0.72 -7.62 9.57
N ILE A 82 -1.71 -8.02 8.77
CA ILE A 82 -1.81 -9.34 8.12
C ILE A 82 -1.66 -9.21 6.62
N SER A 83 -2.25 -8.17 6.04
CA SER A 83 -2.04 -7.85 4.63
C SER A 83 -2.20 -6.36 4.38
N ILE A 84 -1.54 -5.88 3.34
CA ILE A 84 -1.65 -4.51 2.85
C ILE A 84 -1.84 -4.53 1.33
N THR A 85 -2.78 -3.72 0.87
CA THR A 85 -3.06 -3.53 -0.55
C THR A 85 -2.57 -2.16 -0.97
N PHE A 86 -1.58 -2.15 -1.86
CA PHE A 86 -1.13 -0.94 -2.53
C PHE A 86 -1.87 -0.76 -3.84
N ALA A 87 -2.06 0.48 -4.26
CA ALA A 87 -2.85 0.79 -5.44
C ALA A 87 -2.29 1.94 -6.26
N ILE A 88 -2.46 1.83 -7.57
CA ILE A 88 -2.31 2.89 -8.57
C ILE A 88 -3.71 3.28 -9.02
N GLY A 89 -3.99 4.58 -9.05
CA GLY A 89 -5.17 5.15 -9.72
C GLY A 89 -4.71 6.01 -10.90
N ASN A 90 -5.20 5.72 -12.10
CA ASN A 90 -4.85 6.43 -13.32
C ASN A 90 -6.10 7.05 -13.96
N GLY A 91 -5.96 8.28 -14.44
CA GLY A 91 -6.91 8.85 -15.39
C GLY A 91 -6.88 8.13 -16.74
N ALA A 92 -7.82 8.47 -17.62
CA ALA A 92 -7.86 7.93 -18.97
C ALA A 92 -6.55 8.21 -19.72
N ASN A 93 -6.02 7.18 -20.39
CA ASN A 93 -4.76 7.23 -21.15
C ASN A 93 -3.52 7.64 -20.32
N GLN A 94 -3.53 7.39 -19.01
CA GLN A 94 -2.39 7.64 -18.13
C GLN A 94 -1.70 6.34 -17.74
N GLY A 95 -0.40 6.41 -17.48
CA GLY A 95 0.38 5.33 -16.88
C GLY A 95 1.16 5.83 -15.67
N ALA A 96 1.33 4.97 -14.67
CA ALA A 96 2.04 5.32 -13.44
C ALA A 96 2.84 4.15 -12.89
N GLY A 97 3.91 4.49 -12.16
CA GLY A 97 4.75 3.58 -11.40
C GLY A 97 4.65 3.85 -9.90
N ILE A 98 4.43 2.79 -9.12
CA ILE A 98 4.36 2.81 -7.66
C ILE A 98 5.56 2.11 -7.05
N LEU A 99 6.22 2.75 -6.09
CA LEU A 99 7.27 2.17 -5.26
C LEU A 99 6.77 2.13 -3.82
N ALA A 100 6.58 0.93 -3.29
CA ALA A 100 6.18 0.66 -1.92
C ALA A 100 7.37 0.16 -1.11
N ARG A 101 7.53 0.72 0.09
CA ARG A 101 8.50 0.33 1.11
C ARG A 101 7.76 -0.20 2.33
N MET A 102 8.27 -1.27 2.92
CA MET A 102 7.77 -1.82 4.18
C MET A 102 8.95 -2.04 5.14
N ASP A 103 8.93 -1.36 6.28
CA ASP A 103 9.90 -1.52 7.36
C ASP A 103 9.29 -2.37 8.48
N PHE A 104 9.98 -3.44 8.84
CA PHE A 104 9.57 -4.40 9.86
C PHE A 104 10.29 -4.11 11.17
N PHE A 105 9.53 -4.08 12.27
CA PHE A 105 10.02 -3.66 13.58
C PHE A 105 10.02 -4.80 14.60
N ASP A 106 11.00 -4.78 15.49
CA ASP A 106 11.12 -5.68 16.64
C ASP A 106 10.13 -5.34 17.78
#